data_AF-A0A061PGD5-F1
#
_entry.id   AF-A0A061PGD5-F1
#
_cell.length_a   1.000
_cell.length_b   1.000
_cell.length_c   1.000
_cell.angle_alpha   90.00
_cell.angle_beta   90.00
_cell.angle_gamma   90.00
#
_symmetry.space_group_name_H-M   'P 1'
#
loop_
_entity.id
_entity.type
_entity.pdbx_description
1 polymer ?
#
loop_
_entity_poly.entity_id
_entity_poly.type
_entity_poly.pdbx_seq_one_letter_code
_entity_poly.pdbx_strand_id
1 'polypeptide(L)' 'MGAIFFGIAIFIGWTLIDLSKHKKITAENLLGSLIVAIIGGVGWAVFDWIFE' A
#
# COMPACT_ATOMS: atom_id res chain seq x y z
N MET A 1 -11.48 0.91 -10.77
CA MET A 1 -11.85 1.03 -9.33
C MET A 1 -11.09 0.01 -8.46
N GLY A 2 -10.91 -1.24 -8.91
CA GLY A 2 -10.21 -2.30 -8.16
C GLY A 2 -8.80 -1.92 -7.69
N ALA A 3 -7.93 -1.48 -8.61
CA ALA A 3 -6.56 -1.06 -8.29
C ALA A 3 -6.47 0.05 -7.21
N ILE A 4 -7.45 0.97 -7.15
CA ILE A 4 -7.48 2.05 -6.15
C ILE A 4 -7.77 1.47 -4.76
N PHE A 5 -8.80 0.62 -4.64
CA PHE A 5 -9.12 -0.05 -3.38
C PHE A 5 -8.00 -0.98 -2.93
N PHE A 6 -7.34 -1.65 -3.88
CA PHE A 6 -6.19 -2.50 -3.59
C PHE A 6 -5.01 -1.69 -3.03
N GLY A 7 -4.67 -0.55 -3.64
CA GLY A 7 -3.65 0.35 -3.13
C GLY A 7 -3.96 0.87 -1.72
N ILE A 8 -5.21 1.27 -1.46
CA ILE A 8 -5.64 1.72 -0.13
C ILE A 8 -5.56 0.58 0.89
N ALA A 9 -5.96 -0.64 0.53
CA ALA A 9 -5.87 -1.81 1.40
C ALA A 9 -4.42 -2.14 1.76
N ILE A 10 -3.50 -2.06 0.79
CA ILE A 10 -2.07 -2.24 1.05
C ILE A 10 -1.54 -1.13 1.96
N PHE A 11 -1.90 0.13 1.72
CA PHE A 11 -1.48 1.24 2.58
C PHE A 11 -1.88 1.02 4.03
N ILE A 12 -3.16 0.72 4.27
CA ILE A 12 -3.69 0.49 5.61
C ILE A 12 -3.04 -0.74 6.25
N GLY A 13 -2.95 -1.86 5.51
CA GLY A 13 -2.35 -3.09 6.01
C GLY A 13 -0.88 -2.91 6.39
N TRP A 14 -0.09 -2.26 5.54
CA TRP A 14 1.32 -2.02 5.79
C TRP A 14 1.55 -1.07 6.96
N THR A 15 0.76 0.01 7.03
CA THR A 15 0.81 0.96 8.15
C THR A 15 0.46 0.29 9.48
N LEU A 16 -0.52 -0.61 9.50
CA LEU A 16 -0.88 -1.37 10.69
C LEU A 16 0.21 -2.37 11.12
N ILE A 17 0.87 -3.02 10.16
CA ILE A 17 2.00 -3.91 10.44
C ILE A 17 3.16 -3.13 11.05
N ASP A 18 3.50 -1.97 10.48
CA ASP A 18 4.55 -1.11 11.00
C ASP A 18 4.21 -0.55 12.38
N LEU A 19 2.96 -0.14 12.57
CA LEU A 19 2.46 0.27 13.88
C LEU A 19 2.58 -0.86 14.91
N SER A 20 2.24 -2.10 14.53
CA SER A 20 2.35 -3.25 15.40
C SER A 20 3.80 -3.57 15.78
N LYS A 21 4.77 -3.34 14.89
CA LYS A 21 6.19 -3.63 15.13
C LYS A 21 6.89 -2.53 15.91
N HIS A 22 6.71 -1.29 15.50
CA HIS A 22 7.46 -0.15 16.03
C HIS A 22 6.72 0.60 17.14
N LYS A 23 5.42 0.32 17.34
CA LYS A 23 4.52 0.99 18.32
C LYS A 23 4.48 2.51 18.22
N LYS A 24 5.00 3.07 17.12
CA LYS A 24 5.05 4.49 16.82
C LYS A 24 4.84 4.68 15.32
N ILE A 25 4.04 5.67 14.96
CA ILE A 25 3.92 6.13 13.57
C ILE A 25 4.96 7.23 13.40
N THR A 26 6.04 6.94 12.67
CA THR A 26 7.01 7.94 12.22
C THR A 26 6.70 8.34 10.79
N ALA A 27 7.11 9.55 10.39
CA ALA A 27 6.96 10.00 9.02
C ALA A 27 7.66 9.06 8.02
N GLU A 28 8.81 8.52 8.40
CA GLU A 28 9.57 7.56 7.57
C GLU A 28 8.79 6.27 7.33
N ASN A 29 8.18 5.69 8.36
CA ASN A 29 7.39 4.46 8.24
C ASN A 29 6.09 4.70 7.45
N LEU A 30 5.47 5.86 7.64
CA LEU A 30 4.28 6.25 6.89
C LEU A 30 4.59 6.45 5.40
N LEU A 31 5.72 7.10 5.08
CA LEU A 31 6.20 7.25 3.71
C LEU A 31 6.58 5.91 3.10
N GLY A 32 7.23 5.02 3.87
CA GLY A 32 7.50 3.65 3.44
C GLY A 32 6.22 2.89 3.09
N SER A 33 5.21 2.96 3.97
CA SER A 33 3.89 2.36 3.73
C SER A 33 3.20 2.94 2.51
N LEU A 34 3.34 4.25 2.27
CA LEU A 34 2.80 4.93 1.08
C LEU A 34 3.47 4.45 -0.21
N ILE A 35 4.80 4.30 -0.21
CA ILE A 35 5.54 3.79 -1.37
C ILE A 35 5.11 2.36 -1.70
N VAL A 36 5.00 1.49 -0.68
CA VAL A 36 4.55 0.11 -0.85
C VAL A 36 3.14 0.06 -1.44
N ALA A 37 2.24 0.94 -0.97
CA ALA A 37 0.88 1.05 -1.48
C ALA A 37 0.82 1.53 -2.94
N ILE A 38 1.66 2.50 -3.32
CA ILE A 38 1.77 2.97 -4.71
C ILE A 38 2.27 1.85 -5.61
N ILE A 39 3.33 1.13 -5.20
CA ILE A 39 3.87 0.01 -5.98
C ILE A 39 2.83 -1.09 -6.14
N GLY A 40 2.11 -1.45 -5.06
CA GLY A 40 1.06 -2.46 -5.10
C GLY A 40 -0.13 -2.04 -5.96
N GLY A 41 -0.59 -0.78 -5.84
CA GLY A 41 -1.68 -0.24 -6.64
C GLY A 41 -1.33 -0.12 -8.13
N VAL A 42 -0.12 0.33 -8.46
CA VAL A 42 0.37 0.38 -9.85
C VAL A 42 0.55 -1.02 -10.41
N GLY A 43 1.11 -1.95 -9.64
CA GLY A 43 1.24 -3.35 -10.05
C GLY A 43 -0.10 -3.99 -10.36
N TRP A 44 -1.12 -3.71 -9.53
CA TRP A 44 -2.48 -4.17 -9.77
C TRP A 44 -3.12 -3.50 -10.99
N ALA A 45 -2.93 -2.19 -11.18
CA ALA A 45 -3.43 -1.48 -12.36
C ALA A 45 -2.81 -2.01 -13.67
N VAL A 46 -1.52 -2.38 -13.65
CA VAL A 46 -0.86 -3.02 -14.79
C VAL A 46 -1.41 -4.42 -15.01
N PHE A 47 -1.72 -5.15 -13.94
CA PHE A 47 -2.33 -6.48 -14.03
C PHE A 47 -3.73 -6.41 -14.65
N ASP A 48 -4.57 -5.50 -14.16
CA ASP A 48 -5.88 -5.20 -14.76
C ASP A 48 -5.69 -4.87 -16.25
N TRP A 49 -4.73 -4.02 -16.63
CA TRP A 49 -4.49 -3.67 -18.04
C TRP A 49 -4.06 -4.83 -18.95
N ILE A 50 -3.37 -5.85 -18.41
CA ILE A 50 -2.88 -6.98 -19.20
C ILE A 50 -3.92 -8.10 -19.31
N PHE A 51 -4.71 -8.31 -18.25
CA PHE A 51 -5.59 -9.48 -18.11
C PHE A 51 -7.09 -9.16 -18.24
N GLU A 52 -7.48 -7.88 -18.28
CA GLU A 52 -8.85 -7.40 -18.52
C GLU A 52 -8.98 -6.79 -19.93
#